data_AF-A0A6V8PER6-F1
#
_entry.id   AF-A0A6V8PER6-F1
#
_cell.length_a   1.000
_cell.length_b   1.000
_cell.length_c   1.000
_cell.angle_alpha   90.00
_cell.angle_beta   90.00
_cell.angle_gamma   90.00
#
_symmetry.space_group_name_H-M   'P 1'
#
loop_
_entity.id
_entity.type
_entity.pdbx_description
1 polymer ?
#
loop_
_entity_poly.entity_id
_entity_poly.type
_entity_poly.pdbx_seq_one_letter_code
_entity_poly.pdbx_strand_id
1 'polypeptide(L)' 'EGEYDLVVLDEINVALDRRLITLDEVIGLIKEKPDFMELVLTGRNAHPKIVEMADLVTEMREVKHPFNKGIRARRGIEF' A
#
# COMPACT_ATOMS: atom_id res chain seq x y z
N GLU A 1 -22.51 10.80 4.95
CA GLU A 1 -21.90 10.63 3.61
C GLU A 1 -20.39 10.74 3.76
N GLY A 2 -19.62 9.99 2.97
CA GLY A 2 -18.15 10.02 3.04
C GLY A 2 -17.61 11.28 2.37
N GLU A 3 -16.70 11.98 3.04
CA GLU A 3 -16.18 13.29 2.59
C GLU A 3 -15.09 13.22 1.51
N TYR A 4 -14.63 12.01 1.15
CA TYR A 4 -13.46 11.80 0.30
C TYR A 4 -13.73 10.78 -0.80
N ASP A 5 -13.29 11.09 -2.02
CA ASP A 5 -13.35 10.18 -3.17
C ASP A 5 -12.14 9.23 -3.23
N LEU A 6 -11.04 9.57 -2.57
CA LEU A 6 -9.79 8.80 -2.59
C LEU A 6 -9.16 8.76 -1.19
N VAL A 7 -8.79 7.56 -0.76
CA VAL A 7 -7.99 7.32 0.45
C VAL A 7 -6.73 6.54 0.09
N VAL A 8 -5.57 7.06 0.50
CA VAL A 8 -4.27 6.41 0.32
C VAL A 8 -3.78 5.89 1.67
N LEU A 9 -3.65 4.57 1.78
CA LEU A 9 -3.11 3.88 2.94
C LEU A 9 -1.64 3.54 2.65
N ASP A 10 -0.79 4.50 2.94
CA ASP A 10 0.65 4.38 2.68
C ASP A 10 1.29 3.36 3.63
N GLU A 11 2.08 2.43 3.09
CA GLU A 11 2.81 1.37 3.79
C GLU A 11 1.95 0.40 4.62
N ILE A 12 0.64 0.31 4.34
CA ILE A 12 -0.27 -0.62 5.03
C ILE A 12 0.11 -2.09 4.81
N ASN A 13 0.61 -2.43 3.63
CA ASN A 13 1.07 -3.79 3.34
C ASN A 13 2.22 -4.19 4.27
N VAL A 14 3.14 -3.25 4.55
CA VAL A 14 4.25 -3.47 5.48
C VAL A 14 3.75 -3.56 6.91
N ALA A 15 2.79 -2.73 7.31
CA ALA A 15 2.19 -2.81 8.65
C ALA A 15 1.55 -4.19 8.89
N LEU A 16 0.85 -4.74 7.90
CA LEU A 16 0.27 -6.07 7.95
C LEU A 16 1.34 -7.18 7.97
N ASP A 17 2.35 -7.12 7.08
CA ASP A 17 3.46 -8.07 7.05
C ASP A 17 4.22 -8.12 8.39
N ARG A 18 4.33 -6.96 9.07
CA ARG A 18 4.93 -6.82 10.40
C ARG A 18 3.98 -7.14 11.55
N ARG A 19 2.73 -7.54 11.27
CA ARG A 19 1.69 -7.88 12.26
C ARG A 19 1.37 -6.74 13.23
N LEU A 20 1.53 -5.49 12.78
CA LEU A 20 1.10 -4.31 13.53
C LEU A 20 -0.42 -4.13 13.45
N ILE A 21 -1.00 -4.64 12.38
CA ILE A 21 -2.43 -4.77 12.14
C ILE A 21 -2.72 -6.19 11.65
N THR A 22 -3.97 -6.60 11.77
CA THR A 22 -4.46 -7.91 11.35
C THR A 22 -4.98 -7.87 9.92
N LEU A 23 -5.01 -9.04 9.27
CA LEU A 23 -5.58 -9.16 7.93
C LEU A 23 -7.08 -8.84 7.91
N ASP A 24 -7.79 -9.23 8.97
CA ASP A 24 -9.25 -9.02 9.05
C ASP A 24 -9.60 -7.53 9.18
N GLU A 25 -8.78 -6.73 9.88
CA GLU A 25 -8.93 -5.27 9.92
C GLU A 25 -8.81 -4.66 8.52
N VAL A 26 -7.81 -5.08 7.72
CA VAL A 26 -7.62 -4.56 6.36
C VAL A 26 -8.75 -5.00 5.42
N ILE A 27 -9.18 -6.27 5.51
CA ILE A 27 -10.31 -6.78 4.73
C ILE A 27 -11.61 -6.06 5.11
N GLY A 28 -11.82 -5.78 6.40
CA GLY A 28 -12.96 -5.02 6.90
C GLY A 28 -13.00 -3.64 6.24
N LEU A 29 -11.87 -2.92 6.27
CA LEU A 29 -11.76 -1.61 5.66
C LEU A 29 -12.06 -1.62 4.14
N ILE A 30 -11.54 -2.62 3.40
CA ILE A 30 -11.81 -2.76 1.96
C ILE A 30 -13.32 -2.97 1.69
N LYS A 31 -14.02 -3.70 2.57
CA LYS A 31 -15.45 -4.00 2.42
C LYS A 31 -16.38 -2.88 2.90
N GLU A 32 -15.95 -2.11 3.90
CA GLU A 32 -16.75 -1.05 4.50
C GLU A 32 -16.66 0.27 3.74
N LYS A 33 -15.67 0.44 2.85
CA LYS A 33 -15.54 1.65 2.04
C LYS A 33 -16.81 1.87 1.20
N PRO A 34 -17.26 3.12 1.00
CA PRO A 34 -18.31 3.43 0.04
C PRO A 34 -17.93 3.00 -1.38
N ASP A 35 -18.91 2.60 -2.19
CA ASP A 35 -18.69 2.13 -3.57
C ASP A 35 -17.96 3.16 -4.45
N PHE A 36 -18.23 4.46 -4.23
CA PHE A 36 -17.63 5.55 -5.00
C PHE A 36 -16.18 5.86 -4.60
N MET A 37 -15.73 5.38 -3.43
CA MET A 37 -14.42 5.72 -2.88
C MET A 37 -13.34 4.80 -3.45
N GLU A 38 -12.29 5.39 -4.00
CA GLU A 38 -11.05 4.70 -4.38
C GLU A 38 -10.14 4.50 -3.17
N LEU A 39 -9.58 3.31 -3.04
CA LEU A 39 -8.69 2.94 -1.95
C LEU A 39 -7.36 2.44 -2.51
N VAL A 40 -6.27 3.16 -2.20
CA VAL A 40 -4.93 2.82 -2.66
C VAL A 40 -4.10 2.31 -1.50
N LEU A 41 -3.64 1.06 -1.58
CA LEU A 41 -2.81 0.43 -0.57
C LEU A 41 -1.37 0.34 -1.11
N THR A 42 -0.40 0.90 -0.40
CA THR A 42 1.01 0.85 -0.79
C THR A 42 1.84 0.01 0.18
N GLY A 43 3.09 -0.21 -0.19
CA GLY A 43 4.07 -0.96 0.59
C GLY A 43 4.34 -2.35 0.02
N ARG A 44 5.45 -2.92 0.49
CA ARG A 44 5.97 -4.22 0.05
C ARG A 44 5.19 -5.38 0.69
N ASN A 45 5.36 -6.58 0.13
CA ASN A 45 4.81 -7.82 0.67
C ASN A 45 3.28 -7.80 0.86
N ALA A 46 2.54 -7.29 -0.13
CA ALA A 46 1.08 -7.31 -0.10
C ALA A 46 0.56 -8.74 0.12
N HIS A 47 -0.35 -8.91 1.08
CA HIS A 47 -0.86 -10.23 1.44
C HIS A 47 -1.65 -10.83 0.26
N PRO A 48 -1.50 -12.13 -0.08
CA PRO A 48 -2.14 -12.72 -1.27
C PRO A 48 -3.66 -12.51 -1.36
N LYS A 49 -4.36 -12.58 -0.22
CA LYS A 49 -5.80 -12.29 -0.16
C LYS A 49 -6.16 -10.84 -0.49
N ILE A 50 -5.30 -9.86 -0.15
CA ILE A 50 -5.52 -8.46 -0.52
C ILE A 50 -5.32 -8.30 -2.02
N VAL A 51 -4.27 -8.93 -2.57
CA VAL A 51 -3.99 -8.95 -4.01
C VAL A 51 -5.17 -9.54 -4.79
N GLU A 52 -5.75 -10.65 -4.31
CA GLU A 52 -6.92 -11.29 -4.92
C GLU A 52 -8.18 -10.41 -4.88
N MET A 53 -8.36 -9.62 -3.82
CA MET A 53 -9.51 -8.72 -3.66
C MET A 53 -9.38 -7.40 -4.43
N ALA A 54 -8.17 -7.02 -4.84
CA ALA A 54 -7.93 -5.73 -5.47
C ALA A 54 -8.34 -5.74 -6.95
N ASP A 55 -9.04 -4.69 -7.38
CA ASP A 55 -9.42 -4.50 -8.79
C ASP A 55 -8.19 -4.24 -9.70
N LEU A 56 -7.16 -3.58 -9.15
CA LEU A 56 -5.92 -3.26 -9.83
C LEU A 56 -4.72 -3.52 -8.92
N VAL A 57 -3.72 -4.23 -9.46
CA VAL A 57 -2.46 -4.50 -8.76
C VAL A 57 -1.30 -4.10 -9.66
N THR A 58 -0.40 -3.26 -9.14
CA THR A 58 0.86 -2.91 -9.80
C THR A 58 2.04 -3.34 -8.94
N GLU A 59 2.94 -4.15 -9.50
CA GLU A 59 4.17 -4.59 -8.83
C GLU A 59 5.36 -3.72 -9.27
N MET A 60 5.97 -2.99 -8.34
CA MET A 60 7.24 -2.30 -8.58
C MET A 60 8.42 -3.21 -8.29
N ARG A 61 9.03 -3.76 -9.34
CA ARG A 61 10.26 -4.55 -9.25
C ARG A 61 11.50 -3.65 -9.37
N GLU A 62 12.40 -3.74 -8.38
CA GLU A 62 13.68 -3.02 -8.43
C GLU A 62 14.58 -3.59 -9.54
N VAL A 63 14.71 -2.86 -10.65
CA VAL A 63 15.67 -3.18 -11.72
C VAL A 63 17.04 -2.57 -11.44
N LYS A 64 17.06 -1.36 -10.88
CA LYS A 64 18.27 -0.62 -10.48
C LYS A 64 17.89 0.43 -9.44
N HIS A 65 18.76 0.66 -8.45
CA HIS A 65 18.55 1.69 -7.44
C HIS A 65 19.86 2.44 -7.10
N PRO A 66 19.87 3.78 -6.96
CA PRO A 66 21.07 4.56 -6.60
C PRO A 66 21.73 4.09 -5.30
N PHE A 67 20.94 3.63 -4.34
CA PHE A 67 21.43 3.06 -3.08
C PHE A 67 22.45 1.94 -3.29
N ASN A 68 22.27 1.09 -4.32
CA ASN A 68 23.19 -0.01 -4.63
C ASN A 68 24.57 0.49 -5.12
N LYS A 69 24.68 1.77 -5.46
CA LYS A 69 25.94 2.47 -5.79
C LYS A 69 26.48 3.29 -4.61
N GLY A 70 25.92 3.13 -3.42
CA GLY A 70 26.31 3.87 -2.21
C GLY A 70 25.75 5.30 -2.13
N ILE A 71 24.86 5.70 -3.04
CA ILE A 71 24.21 7.02 -2.98
C ILE A 71 23.15 6.99 -1.88
N ARG A 72 23.30 7.87 -0.89
CA ARG A 72 22.35 8.01 0.22
C ARG A 72 21.07 8.72 -0.23
N ALA A 73 20.04 8.63 0.61
CA ALA A 73 18.77 9.32 0.40
C ALA A 73 18.98 10.83 0.24
N ARG A 74 18.24 11.44 -0.69
CA ARG A 74 18.33 12.85 -1.07
C ARG A 74 17.02 13.54 -0.73
N ARG A 75 17.13 14.72 -0.15
CA ARG A 75 16.00 15.59 0.13
C ARG A 75 15.29 15.99 -1.16
N GLY A 76 13.97 15.94 -1.17
CA GLY A 76 13.10 16.21 -2.31
C GLY A 76 12.97 15.06 -3.30
N ILE A 77 13.68 13.93 -3.11
CA ILE A 77 13.55 12.76 -3.96
C ILE A 77 13.13 11.53 -3.16
N GLU A 78 13.93 11.14 -2.15
CA GLU A 78 13.62 9.98 -1.30
C GLU A 78 12.92 10.38 0.00
N PHE A 79 13.03 11.64 0.44
CA PHE A 79 12.36 12.20 1.62
C PHE A 79 12.25 13.73 1.56
#